data_AF-G7Q6P2-F1
#
_entry.id   AF-G7Q6P2-F1
#
_cell.length_a   1.000
_cell.length_b   1.000
_cell.length_c   1.000
_cell.angle_alpha   90.00
_cell.angle_beta   90.00
_cell.angle_gamma   90.00
#
_symmetry.space_group_name_H-M   'P 1'
#
loop_
_entity.id
_entity.type
_entity.pdbx_description
1 polymer ?
#
loop_
_entity_poly.entity_id
_entity_poly.type
_entity_poly.pdbx_seq_one_letter_code
_entity_poly.pdbx_strand_id
1 'polypeptide(L)'
;MKIQTDQLTALRQIAEQAKGTSGNSDAFAALLAKEVGGDQTAQTTGLAAPPLGGLASLDLSGVQDAGTVEATGQFSEEERAAMKNMDTLLAKWENYADTLASGSGGDSLKQAYGVLQNIETGVKQLKDDLPSDANSGLGSLVNELEVMTVTEKIKFNRGDYI
;
A
#
# COMPACT_ATOMS: atom_id res chain seq x y z
N MET A 1 -39.89 28.79 6.19
CA MET A 1 -38.49 28.38 5.99
C MET A 1 -38.17 28.54 4.51
N LYS A 2 -37.28 29.48 4.15
CA LYS A 2 -36.88 29.77 2.77
C LYS A 2 -35.80 28.76 2.38
N ILE A 3 -36.14 27.75 1.59
CA ILE A 3 -35.19 26.74 1.13
C ILE A 3 -34.27 27.39 0.09
N GLN A 4 -32.97 27.11 0.24
CA GLN A 4 -31.85 27.72 -0.47
C GLN A 4 -31.76 27.23 -1.93
N THR A 5 -32.68 27.68 -2.78
CA THR A 5 -32.68 27.38 -4.22
C THR A 5 -31.36 27.78 -4.91
N ASP A 6 -30.67 28.82 -4.43
CA ASP A 6 -29.39 29.27 -4.99
C ASP A 6 -28.24 28.26 -4.85
N GLN A 7 -28.26 27.41 -3.81
CA GLN A 7 -27.19 26.42 -3.62
C GLN A 7 -27.30 25.25 -4.60
N LEU A 8 -28.50 24.93 -5.07
CA LEU A 8 -28.71 23.89 -6.09
C LEU A 8 -28.19 24.33 -7.46
N THR A 9 -28.29 25.62 -7.78
CA THR A 9 -27.79 26.18 -9.04
C THR A 9 -26.25 26.16 -9.08
N ALA A 10 -25.59 26.52 -7.98
CA ALA A 10 -24.13 26.47 -7.87
C ALA A 10 -23.58 25.04 -8.03
N LEU A 11 -24.26 24.05 -7.43
CA LEU A 11 -23.87 22.65 -7.53
C LEU A 11 -23.99 22.11 -8.97
N ARG A 12 -25.02 22.55 -9.70
CA ARG A 12 -25.24 22.16 -11.11
C ARG A 12 -24.16 22.75 -12.04
N GLN A 13 -23.74 23.99 -11.78
CA GLN A 13 -22.71 24.66 -12.57
C GLN A 13 -21.32 24.00 -12.39
N ILE A 14 -21.00 23.54 -11.18
CA ILE A 14 -19.76 22.80 -10.88
C ILE A 14 -19.77 21.43 -11.59
N ALA A 15 -20.92 20.75 -11.64
CA ALA A 15 -21.06 19.47 -12.34
C ALA A 15 -20.88 19.60 -13.86
N GLU A 16 -21.29 20.72 -14.47
CA GLU A 16 -21.09 20.94 -15.91
C GLU A 16 -19.65 21.31 -16.29
N GLN A 17 -18.90 22.00 -15.40
CA GLN A 17 -17.48 22.28 -15.62
C GLN A 17 -16.59 21.03 -15.52
N ALA A 18 -16.95 20.04 -14.68
CA ALA A 18 -16.21 18.78 -14.56
C ALA A 18 -16.31 17.90 -15.83
N LYS A 19 -17.30 18.12 -16.69
CA LYS A 19 -17.50 17.35 -17.94
C LYS A 19 -16.55 17.77 -19.07
N GLY A 20 -15.81 18.87 -18.92
CA GLY A 20 -14.93 19.44 -19.96
C GLY A 20 -13.52 18.85 -20.05
N THR A 21 -13.07 18.00 -19.11
CA THR A 21 -11.69 17.47 -19.09
C THR A 21 -11.61 16.06 -19.69
N SER A 22 -12.20 15.86 -20.87
CA SER A 22 -12.08 14.59 -21.61
C SER A 22 -10.93 14.59 -22.63
N GLY A 23 -10.09 15.63 -22.66
CA GLY A 23 -8.98 15.75 -23.63
C GLY A 23 -7.62 15.20 -23.16
N ASN A 24 -7.51 14.75 -21.92
CA ASN A 24 -6.22 14.34 -21.33
C ASN A 24 -5.93 12.84 -21.45
N SER A 25 -6.93 12.04 -21.85
CA SER A 25 -6.78 10.59 -22.09
C SER A 25 -5.98 10.28 -23.35
N ASP A 26 -6.07 11.14 -24.37
CA ASP A 26 -5.32 10.96 -25.63
C ASP A 26 -3.83 11.22 -25.44
N ALA A 27 -3.44 12.19 -24.60
CA ALA A 27 -2.03 12.47 -24.31
C ALA A 27 -1.36 11.32 -23.55
N PHE A 28 -2.09 10.70 -22.61
CA PHE A 28 -1.62 9.51 -21.92
C PHE A 28 -1.56 8.30 -22.86
N ALA A 29 -2.59 8.10 -23.70
CA ALA A 29 -2.60 7.02 -24.69
C ALA A 29 -1.46 7.15 -25.71
N ALA A 30 -1.09 8.36 -26.11
CA ALA A 30 0.04 8.61 -27.01
C ALA A 30 1.39 8.28 -26.36
N LEU A 31 1.57 8.60 -25.08
CA LEU A 31 2.76 8.20 -24.31
C LEU A 31 2.82 6.68 -24.13
N LEU A 32 1.69 6.04 -23.85
CA LEU A 32 1.59 4.59 -23.70
C LEU A 32 1.93 3.87 -25.02
N ALA A 33 1.39 4.34 -26.15
CA ALA A 33 1.66 3.78 -27.46
C ALA A 33 3.13 3.96 -27.90
N LYS A 34 3.76 5.07 -27.48
CA LYS A 34 5.18 5.32 -27.74
C LYS A 34 6.09 4.36 -26.97
N GLU A 35 5.71 3.99 -25.75
CA GLU A 35 6.46 3.03 -24.92
C GLU A 35 6.23 1.58 -25.39
N VAL A 36 4.98 1.24 -25.76
CA VAL A 36 4.58 -0.11 -26.18
C VAL A 36 4.96 -0.42 -27.63
N GLY A 37 5.10 0.60 -28.48
CA GLY A 37 5.41 0.45 -29.92
C GLY A 37 6.89 0.24 -30.25
N GLY A 38 7.76 0.11 -29.25
CA GLY A 38 9.22 -0.02 -29.40
C GLY A 38 9.73 -1.32 -30.03
N ASP A 39 8.89 -2.35 -30.18
CA ASP A 39 9.27 -3.58 -30.88
C ASP A 39 8.08 -4.20 -31.60
N GLN A 40 8.12 -4.20 -32.93
CA GLN A 40 7.14 -4.90 -33.76
C GLN A 40 7.56 -6.37 -33.92
N THR A 41 6.65 -7.32 -33.66
CA THR A 41 5.95 -8.08 -34.71
C THR A 41 5.16 -9.27 -34.13
N ALA A 42 3.89 -9.38 -34.53
CA ALA A 42 3.21 -10.58 -35.04
C ALA A 42 1.73 -10.67 -34.56
N GLN A 43 0.83 -10.68 -35.55
CA GLN A 43 -0.58 -10.98 -35.42
C GLN A 43 -0.80 -12.48 -35.10
N THR A 44 -1.86 -12.81 -34.35
CA THR A 44 -2.88 -13.80 -34.76
C THR A 44 -4.03 -13.88 -33.75
N THR A 45 -5.23 -14.07 -34.30
CA THR A 45 -6.54 -14.18 -33.67
C THR A 45 -6.74 -15.56 -33.03
N GLY A 46 -7.37 -15.63 -31.85
CA GLY A 46 -7.94 -16.87 -31.31
C GLY A 46 -8.22 -16.80 -29.80
N LEU A 47 -9.45 -17.11 -29.37
CA LEU A 47 -9.82 -17.25 -27.97
C LEU A 47 -8.90 -18.27 -27.28
N ALA A 48 -8.05 -17.81 -26.38
CA ALA A 48 -7.29 -18.64 -25.45
C ALA A 48 -7.41 -18.04 -24.05
N ALA A 49 -7.71 -18.90 -23.08
CA ALA A 49 -7.62 -18.57 -21.67
C ALA A 49 -6.27 -17.92 -21.35
N PRO A 50 -6.18 -16.98 -20.39
CA PRO A 50 -4.93 -16.30 -20.11
C PRO A 50 -3.88 -17.34 -19.74
N PRO A 51 -2.74 -17.42 -20.46
CA PRO A 51 -1.64 -18.25 -20.01
C PRO A 51 -1.17 -17.67 -18.66
N LEU A 52 -0.99 -18.54 -17.67
CA LEU A 52 -0.19 -18.26 -16.47
C LEU A 52 1.30 -18.12 -16.86
N GLY A 53 1.59 -17.26 -17.82
CA GLY A 53 2.91 -17.00 -18.41
C GLY A 53 3.67 -15.87 -17.70
N GLY A 54 3.15 -15.34 -16.59
CA GLY A 54 3.76 -14.25 -15.83
C GLY A 54 4.91 -14.66 -14.90
N LEU A 55 5.24 -15.95 -14.79
CA LEU A 55 6.33 -16.44 -13.93
C LEU A 55 7.60 -16.84 -14.72
N ALA A 56 7.55 -16.86 -16.05
CA ALA A 56 8.68 -17.26 -16.89
C ALA A 56 9.61 -16.10 -17.30
N SER A 57 9.20 -14.85 -17.05
CA SER A 57 10.01 -13.64 -17.29
C SER A 57 10.57 -13.05 -15.99
N LEU A 58 10.53 -13.80 -14.89
CA LEU A 58 11.50 -13.62 -13.81
C LEU A 58 12.85 -14.02 -14.38
N ASP A 59 13.46 -13.06 -15.06
CA ASP A 59 14.82 -13.12 -15.55
C ASP A 59 15.75 -13.25 -14.34
N LEU A 60 15.99 -14.50 -13.96
CA LEU A 60 16.94 -14.90 -12.91
C LEU A 60 18.39 -14.59 -13.33
N SER A 61 18.64 -14.08 -14.55
CA SER A 61 19.98 -13.70 -14.98
C SER A 61 20.48 -12.41 -14.34
N GLY A 62 19.59 -11.56 -13.80
CA GLY A 62 19.97 -10.41 -12.96
C GLY A 62 20.36 -10.79 -11.52
N VAL A 63 20.10 -12.02 -11.07
CA VAL A 63 20.43 -12.49 -9.71
C VAL A 63 21.89 -12.98 -9.60
N GLN A 64 22.57 -13.21 -10.72
CA GLN A 64 23.98 -13.64 -10.69
C GLN A 64 24.98 -12.47 -10.61
N ASP A 65 24.53 -11.23 -10.90
CA ASP A 65 25.33 -10.00 -10.71
C ASP A 65 24.87 -9.18 -9.48
N ALA A 66 24.09 -9.79 -8.58
CA ALA A 66 24.09 -9.40 -7.18
C ALA A 66 25.37 -9.96 -6.54
N GLY A 67 26.53 -9.54 -7.06
CA GLY A 67 27.81 -9.72 -6.41
C GLY A 67 27.65 -9.23 -5.00
N THR A 68 27.72 -10.17 -4.05
CA THR A 68 28.08 -9.96 -2.65
C THR A 68 27.94 -8.50 -2.23
N VAL A 69 26.70 -8.02 -2.08
CA VAL A 69 26.49 -6.90 -1.18
C VAL A 69 26.81 -7.52 0.16
N GLU A 70 28.06 -7.38 0.58
CA GLU A 70 28.46 -7.50 1.96
C GLU A 70 27.54 -6.53 2.73
N ALA A 71 26.36 -7.02 3.11
CA ALA A 71 25.55 -6.48 4.18
C ALA A 71 26.26 -6.79 5.52
N THR A 72 27.55 -6.47 5.57
CA THR A 72 28.39 -6.37 6.74
C THR A 72 28.64 -4.89 7.04
N GLY A 73 27.73 -4.02 6.61
CA GLY A 73 27.55 -2.73 7.26
C GLY A 73 27.20 -3.01 8.71
N GLN A 74 28.07 -2.61 9.64
CA GLN A 74 27.73 -2.63 11.06
C GLN A 74 26.47 -1.79 11.24
N PHE A 75 25.32 -2.44 11.39
CA PHE A 75 24.10 -1.76 11.80
C PHE A 75 24.40 -0.96 13.06
N SER A 76 23.96 0.30 13.07
CA SER A 76 24.09 1.12 14.26
C SER A 76 23.30 0.48 15.42
N GLU A 77 23.64 0.83 16.67
CA GLU A 77 22.92 0.29 17.82
C GLU A 77 21.45 0.69 17.79
N GLU A 78 21.17 1.89 17.27
CA GLU A 78 19.83 2.43 17.01
C GLU A 78 19.09 1.66 15.91
N GLU A 79 19.74 1.35 14.79
CA GLU A 79 19.13 0.51 13.74
C GLU A 79 18.82 -0.90 14.26
N ARG A 80 19.69 -1.46 15.11
CA ARG A 80 19.46 -2.77 15.72
C ARG A 80 18.29 -2.75 16.71
N ALA A 81 18.15 -1.67 17.48
CA ALA A 81 17.00 -1.45 18.34
C ALA A 81 15.70 -1.28 17.53
N ALA A 82 15.74 -0.51 16.44
CA ALA A 82 14.61 -0.34 15.53
C ALA A 82 14.18 -1.66 14.90
N MET A 83 15.11 -2.51 14.45
CA MET A 83 14.80 -3.85 13.95
C MET A 83 14.12 -4.74 15.01
N LYS A 84 14.60 -4.73 16.26
CA LYS A 84 13.97 -5.48 17.35
C LYS A 84 12.55 -4.97 17.69
N ASN A 85 12.36 -3.65 17.63
CA ASN A 85 11.04 -3.05 17.79
C ASN A 85 10.10 -3.45 16.65
N MET A 86 10.63 -3.54 15.43
CA MET A 86 9.90 -4.02 14.26
C MET A 86 9.47 -5.48 14.42
N ASP A 87 10.36 -6.38 14.87
CA ASP A 87 9.99 -7.79 15.16
C ASP A 87 8.84 -7.88 16.17
N THR A 88 8.91 -7.05 17.22
CA THR A 88 7.85 -6.98 18.23
C THR A 88 6.53 -6.48 17.62
N LEU A 89 6.60 -5.53 16.69
CA LEU A 89 5.44 -5.00 16.01
C LEU A 89 4.81 -6.03 15.06
N LEU A 90 5.63 -6.79 14.32
CA LEU A 90 5.18 -7.86 13.45
C LEU A 90 4.47 -8.98 14.25
N ALA A 91 4.99 -9.33 15.43
CA ALA A 91 4.31 -10.27 16.33
C ALA A 91 2.94 -9.74 16.81
N LYS A 92 2.79 -8.43 17.02
CA LYS A 92 1.48 -7.83 17.33
C LYS A 92 0.53 -7.89 16.14
N TRP A 93 1.04 -7.73 14.92
CA TRP A 93 0.26 -7.88 13.69
C TRP A 93 -0.25 -9.31 13.50
N GLU A 94 0.59 -10.30 13.80
CA GLU A 94 0.17 -11.71 13.81
C GLU A 94 -0.92 -11.95 14.86
N ASN A 95 -0.74 -11.44 16.08
CA ASN A 95 -1.76 -11.53 17.11
C ASN A 95 -3.08 -10.83 16.73
N TYR A 96 -3.02 -9.69 16.05
CA TYR A 96 -4.18 -9.00 15.49
C TYR A 96 -4.92 -9.87 14.47
N ALA A 97 -4.18 -10.46 13.53
CA ALA A 97 -4.74 -11.35 12.51
C ALA A 97 -5.39 -12.60 13.14
N ASP A 98 -4.74 -13.21 14.13
CA ASP A 98 -5.28 -14.34 14.87
C ASP A 98 -6.55 -13.97 15.65
N THR A 99 -6.58 -12.80 16.28
CA THR A 99 -7.75 -12.31 17.02
C THR A 99 -8.94 -12.07 16.08
N LEU A 100 -8.69 -11.56 14.87
CA LEU A 100 -9.71 -11.43 13.83
C LEU A 100 -10.18 -12.78 13.28
N ALA A 101 -9.26 -13.71 13.04
CA ALA A 101 -9.58 -15.03 12.49
C ALA A 101 -10.34 -15.93 13.48
N SER A 102 -10.03 -15.80 14.78
CA SER A 102 -10.57 -16.65 15.84
C SER A 102 -11.96 -16.27 16.33
N GLY A 103 -12.48 -15.09 15.97
CA GLY A 103 -13.78 -14.66 16.49
C GLY A 103 -14.56 -13.70 15.58
N SER A 104 -15.76 -14.12 15.19
CA SER A 104 -16.77 -13.31 14.50
C SER A 104 -17.68 -12.53 15.46
N GLY A 105 -17.22 -12.26 16.70
CA GLY A 105 -18.03 -11.70 17.78
C GLY A 105 -17.62 -10.28 18.19
N GLY A 106 -18.55 -9.53 18.78
CA GLY A 106 -18.29 -8.15 19.22
C GLY A 106 -17.14 -7.99 20.23
N ASP A 107 -16.85 -9.02 21.03
CA ASP A 107 -15.75 -8.98 22.00
C ASP A 107 -14.37 -9.25 21.38
N SER A 108 -14.27 -10.15 20.39
CA SER A 108 -13.02 -10.35 19.63
C SER A 108 -12.69 -9.12 18.78
N LEU A 109 -13.69 -8.44 18.23
CA LEU A 109 -13.52 -7.18 17.49
C LEU A 109 -12.96 -6.06 18.37
N LYS A 110 -13.48 -5.91 19.60
CA LYS A 110 -12.94 -4.94 20.56
C LYS A 110 -11.50 -5.25 20.94
N GLN A 111 -11.18 -6.53 21.13
CA GLN A 111 -9.81 -6.97 21.42
C GLN A 111 -8.88 -6.69 20.23
N ALA A 112 -9.27 -7.06 19.01
CA ALA A 112 -8.51 -6.80 17.79
C ALA A 112 -8.27 -5.30 17.60
N TYR A 113 -9.29 -4.45 17.84
CA TYR A 113 -9.12 -3.01 17.80
C TYR A 113 -8.13 -2.49 18.86
N GLY A 114 -8.14 -3.06 20.06
CA GLY A 114 -7.14 -2.76 21.09
C GLY A 114 -5.72 -3.13 20.65
N VAL A 115 -5.54 -4.29 20.01
CA VAL A 115 -4.24 -4.69 19.42
C VAL A 115 -3.83 -3.70 18.33
N LEU A 116 -4.76 -3.29 17.46
CA LEU A 116 -4.51 -2.32 16.39
C LEU A 116 -4.06 -0.95 16.93
N GLN A 117 -4.61 -0.48 18.05
CA GLN A 117 -4.15 0.75 18.72
C GLN A 117 -2.73 0.63 19.28
N ASN A 118 -2.38 -0.55 19.80
CA ASN A 118 -1.03 -0.83 20.28
C ASN A 118 -0.02 -0.89 19.13
N ILE A 119 -0.45 -1.37 17.96
CA ILE A 119 0.34 -1.32 16.72
C ILE A 119 0.52 0.13 16.27
N GLU A 120 -0.54 0.92 16.20
CA GLU A 120 -0.48 2.35 15.81
C GLU A 120 0.52 3.13 16.67
N THR A 121 0.47 2.92 17.99
CA THR A 121 1.43 3.56 18.90
C THR A 121 2.86 3.07 18.66
N GLY A 122 3.04 1.76 18.45
CA GLY A 122 4.36 1.17 18.19
C GLY A 122 4.97 1.63 16.86
N VAL A 123 4.19 1.74 15.79
CA VAL A 123 4.66 2.27 14.50
C VAL A 123 5.08 3.73 14.64
N LYS A 124 4.31 4.53 15.38
CA LYS A 124 4.65 5.93 15.61
C LYS A 124 5.96 6.08 16.38
N GLN A 125 6.14 5.30 17.46
CA GLN A 125 7.39 5.25 18.20
C GLN A 125 8.55 4.81 17.32
N LEU A 126 8.37 3.74 16.53
CA LEU A 126 9.39 3.25 15.61
C LEU A 126 9.78 4.30 14.57
N LYS A 127 8.84 5.11 14.09
CA LYS A 127 9.11 6.23 13.18
C LYS A 127 9.87 7.36 13.86
N ASP A 128 9.52 7.68 15.10
CA ASP A 128 10.16 8.75 15.87
C ASP A 128 11.59 8.34 16.32
N ASP A 129 11.81 7.06 16.58
CA ASP A 129 13.10 6.48 16.98
C ASP A 129 14.02 6.18 15.78
N LEU A 130 13.49 6.21 14.56
CA LEU A 130 14.27 5.91 13.36
C LEU A 130 15.21 7.09 13.03
N PRO A 131 16.53 6.87 12.94
CA PRO A 131 17.45 7.95 12.58
C PRO A 131 17.16 8.47 11.17
N SER A 132 17.35 9.77 10.95
CA SER A 132 17.12 10.42 9.64
C SER A 132 18.00 9.83 8.51
N ASP A 133 19.15 9.28 8.89
CA ASP A 133 20.12 8.63 7.99
C ASP A 133 19.97 7.10 7.98
N ALA A 134 18.89 6.56 8.59
CA ALA A 134 18.63 5.12 8.59
C ALA A 134 18.55 4.57 7.17
N ASN A 135 18.87 3.28 7.04
CA ASN A 135 18.71 2.55 5.79
C ASN A 135 17.32 2.82 5.16
N SER A 136 17.30 3.22 3.88
CA SER A 136 16.09 3.54 3.13
C SER A 136 15.06 2.40 3.11
N GLY A 137 15.54 1.15 3.19
CA GLY A 137 14.68 -0.03 3.30
C GLY A 137 13.90 -0.07 4.62
N LEU A 138 14.55 0.23 5.76
CA LEU A 138 13.90 0.24 7.07
C LEU A 138 12.86 1.37 7.16
N GLY A 139 13.20 2.56 6.66
CA GLY A 139 12.24 3.67 6.56
C GLY A 139 11.02 3.34 5.70
N SER A 140 11.23 2.65 4.57
CA SER A 140 10.13 2.20 3.71
C SER A 140 9.20 1.21 4.43
N LEU A 141 9.76 0.26 5.19
CA LEU A 141 8.97 -0.72 5.95
C LEU A 141 8.13 -0.05 7.04
N VAL A 142 8.71 0.91 7.77
CA VAL A 142 7.97 1.67 8.80
C VAL A 142 6.81 2.45 8.18
N ASN A 143 7.04 3.07 7.03
CA ASN A 143 5.99 3.77 6.29
C ASN A 143 4.89 2.82 5.80
N GLU A 144 5.24 1.64 5.31
CA GLU A 144 4.26 0.62 4.89
C GLU A 144 3.42 0.13 6.08
N LEU A 145 4.05 -0.11 7.23
CA LEU A 145 3.35 -0.47 8.47
C LEU A 145 2.38 0.63 8.92
N GLU A 146 2.74 1.91 8.75
CA GLU A 146 1.86 3.04 9.03
C GLU A 146 0.65 3.05 8.10
N VAL A 147 0.87 2.94 6.79
CA VAL A 147 -0.21 2.88 5.79
C VAL A 147 -1.15 1.71 6.06
N MET A 148 -0.60 0.55 6.39
CA MET A 148 -1.38 -0.65 6.71
C MET A 148 -2.22 -0.44 7.98
N THR A 149 -1.62 0.13 9.03
CA THR A 149 -2.32 0.43 10.30
C THR A 149 -3.49 1.39 10.08
N VAL A 150 -3.27 2.48 9.32
CA VAL A 150 -4.31 3.46 9.01
C VAL A 150 -5.42 2.82 8.18
N THR A 151 -5.05 2.01 7.19
CA THR A 151 -6.01 1.29 6.34
C THR A 151 -6.89 0.35 7.17
N GLU A 152 -6.30 -0.41 8.08
CA GLU A 152 -7.03 -1.30 8.98
C GLU A 152 -7.97 -0.55 9.93
N LYS A 153 -7.54 0.61 10.43
CA LYS A 153 -8.39 1.47 11.25
C LYS A 153 -9.60 2.01 10.47
N ILE A 154 -9.41 2.35 9.20
CA ILE A 154 -10.50 2.76 8.30
C ILE A 154 -11.48 1.59 8.10
N LYS A 155 -10.99 0.37 7.84
CA LYS A 155 -11.85 -0.83 7.70
C LYS A 155 -12.66 -1.09 8.96
N PHE A 156 -12.03 -1.01 10.14
CA PHE A 156 -12.70 -1.11 11.44
C PHE A 156 -13.80 -0.06 11.61
N ASN A 157 -13.50 1.21 11.36
CA ASN A 157 -14.47 2.31 11.49
C ASN A 157 -15.63 2.22 10.48
N ARG A 158 -15.38 1.64 9.31
CA ARG A 158 -16.42 1.37 8.30
C ARG A 158 -17.31 0.20 8.67
N GLY A 159 -16.85 -0.68 9.56
CA GLY A 159 -17.55 -1.88 9.99
C GLY A 159 -17.32 -3.09 9.09
N ASP A 160 -16.20 -3.16 8.36
CA ASP A 160 -15.89 -4.27 7.44
C ASP A 160 -15.74 -5.63 8.14
N TYR A 161 -15.63 -5.63 9.46
CA TYR A 161 -15.42 -6.81 10.28
C TYR A 161 -16.66 -7.24 11.09
N ILE A 162 -17.83 -6.60 10.86
CA ILE A 162 -19.12 -6.90 11.53
C ILE A 162 -20.04 -7.70 10.61
#